data_AF-A0A961AMB1-F1
#
_entry.id   AF-A0A961AMB1-F1
#
_cell.length_a   1.000
_cell.length_b   1.000
_cell.length_c   1.000
_cell.angle_alpha   90.00
_cell.angle_beta   90.00
_cell.angle_gamma   90.00
#
_symmetry.space_group_name_H-M   'P 1'
#
loop_
_entity.id
_entity.type
_entity.pdbx_description
1 polymer ?
#
loop_
_entity_poly.entity_id
_entity_poly.type
_entity_poly.pdbx_seq_one_letter_code
_entity_poly.pdbx_strand_id
1 'polypeptide(L)'
;IAIWIQLLEAGECSLDDTEFYLVTNQRVNSGIASILMRPANERDKKALVKAIRAALKGPPESWSASAAVVSAMPDAKLILFLDRITVATSPYGGEDGSLAHFATRLNLPEKIARPVMEDLRGWVGTIVQQHLLARVKASNTETTLPTFIGVEDFREQLTRVKGRHFDDRLTLRAAEDILVDAREKDSARSERFVRQLQIIDFDKDDVENLVDAITDFLRSKDERTRLAVANGVTKKDYQRYKTELIDHWKIKRRSAIRAGLTSEAHTGQEVLDRCLEFRPKLADQDVSEGYLSRGTYHDLANSTHSGVGWHPRFSELLGDKQA
;
A
#
# COMPACT_ATOMS: atom_id res chain seq x y z
N ILE A 1 17.50 -16.05 -27.79
CA ILE A 1 18.32 -17.29 -27.83
C ILE A 1 19.81 -16.98 -27.81
N ALA A 2 20.42 -16.41 -28.88
CA ALA A 2 21.87 -16.15 -28.90
C ALA A 2 22.38 -15.32 -27.70
N ILE A 3 21.66 -14.25 -27.33
CA ILE A 3 21.95 -13.44 -26.13
C ILE A 3 22.04 -14.31 -24.87
N TRP A 4 21.08 -15.20 -24.64
CA TRP A 4 21.06 -16.07 -23.46
C TRP A 4 22.18 -17.10 -23.46
N ILE A 5 22.56 -17.61 -24.64
CA ILE A 5 23.72 -18.51 -24.77
C ILE A 5 25.00 -17.78 -24.37
N GLN A 6 25.18 -16.53 -24.81
CA GLN A 6 26.35 -15.73 -24.44
C GLN A 6 26.40 -15.48 -22.92
N LEU A 7 25.25 -15.26 -22.27
CA LEU A 7 25.20 -15.11 -20.81
C LEU A 7 25.59 -16.40 -20.07
N LEU A 8 25.17 -17.55 -20.58
CA LEU A 8 25.57 -18.85 -20.02
C LEU A 8 27.07 -19.10 -20.21
N GLU A 9 27.62 -18.76 -21.38
CA GLU A 9 29.05 -18.92 -21.69
C GLU A 9 29.93 -17.96 -20.88
N ALA A 10 29.43 -16.75 -20.61
CA ALA A 10 30.09 -15.77 -19.75
C ALA A 10 30.00 -16.09 -18.25
N GLY A 11 29.20 -17.08 -17.85
CA GLY A 11 28.96 -17.42 -16.44
C GLY A 11 28.08 -16.42 -15.68
N GLU A 12 27.40 -15.53 -16.40
CA GLU A 12 26.50 -14.51 -15.84
C GLU A 12 25.16 -15.09 -15.37
N CYS A 13 24.82 -16.29 -15.84
CA CYS A 13 23.68 -17.07 -15.38
C CYS A 13 23.96 -18.57 -15.51
N SER A 14 23.18 -19.41 -14.82
CA SER A 14 23.30 -20.87 -14.92
C SER A 14 22.02 -21.49 -15.47
N LEU A 15 22.15 -22.66 -16.11
CA LEU A 15 20.96 -23.35 -16.64
C LEU A 15 20.08 -23.94 -15.52
N ASP A 16 20.64 -24.17 -14.34
CA ASP A 16 19.96 -24.88 -13.26
C ASP A 16 18.98 -23.99 -12.51
N ASP A 17 19.34 -22.72 -12.34
CA ASP A 17 18.61 -21.70 -11.57
C ASP A 17 17.92 -20.62 -12.42
N THR A 18 18.08 -20.66 -13.75
CA THR A 18 17.53 -19.64 -14.65
C THR A 18 16.38 -20.17 -15.51
N GLU A 19 15.30 -19.40 -15.56
CA GLU A 19 14.19 -19.60 -16.48
C GLU A 19 14.21 -18.52 -17.57
N PHE A 20 13.97 -18.92 -18.83
CA PHE A 20 14.02 -18.02 -19.96
C PHE A 20 12.64 -17.79 -20.55
N TYR A 21 12.25 -16.52 -20.68
CA TYR A 21 10.92 -16.17 -21.17
C TYR A 21 11.00 -15.42 -22.51
N LEU A 22 10.37 -15.99 -23.54
CA LEU A 22 10.07 -15.29 -24.80
C LEU A 22 8.67 -14.71 -24.70
N VAL A 23 8.57 -13.39 -24.55
CA VAL A 23 7.27 -12.70 -24.39
C VAL A 23 6.85 -12.08 -25.72
N THR A 24 5.61 -12.30 -26.14
CA THR A 24 5.06 -11.69 -27.36
C THR A 24 3.59 -11.29 -27.19
N ASN A 25 3.22 -10.17 -27.82
CA ASN A 25 1.83 -9.72 -27.95
C ASN A 25 1.14 -10.27 -29.21
N GLN A 26 1.86 -11.03 -30.04
CA GLN A 26 1.34 -11.63 -31.27
C GLN A 26 0.88 -13.06 -31.04
N ARG A 27 -0.15 -13.49 -31.78
CA ARG A 27 -0.54 -14.90 -31.84
C ARG A 27 0.54 -15.71 -32.57
N VAL A 28 1.02 -16.78 -31.95
CA VAL A 28 2.04 -17.66 -32.51
C VAL A 28 1.38 -18.97 -32.95
N ASN A 29 1.15 -19.09 -34.26
CA ASN A 29 0.43 -20.24 -34.83
C ASN A 29 1.34 -21.26 -35.54
N SER A 30 2.61 -20.91 -35.79
CA SER A 30 3.55 -21.76 -36.52
C SER A 30 5.01 -21.45 -36.19
N GLY A 31 5.93 -22.27 -36.70
CA GLY A 31 7.37 -22.10 -36.56
C GLY A 31 7.94 -22.51 -35.19
N ILE A 32 9.22 -22.23 -34.97
CA ILE A 32 9.98 -22.65 -33.77
C ILE A 32 9.29 -22.20 -32.47
N ALA A 33 8.77 -20.97 -32.43
CA ALA A 33 8.07 -20.43 -31.26
C ALA A 33 6.81 -21.25 -30.91
N SER A 34 6.05 -21.75 -31.91
CA SER A 34 4.87 -22.59 -31.66
C SER A 34 5.22 -23.95 -31.04
N ILE A 35 6.40 -24.50 -31.35
CA ILE A 35 6.89 -25.73 -30.72
C ILE A 35 7.31 -25.45 -29.27
N LEU A 36 7.97 -24.32 -29.02
CA LEU A 36 8.38 -23.89 -27.67
C LEU A 36 7.20 -23.51 -26.76
N MET A 37 6.03 -23.17 -27.30
CA MET A 37 4.82 -22.95 -26.50
C MET A 37 4.29 -24.22 -25.84
N ARG A 38 4.67 -25.41 -26.33
CA ARG A 38 4.25 -26.68 -25.71
C ARG A 38 5.02 -26.92 -24.41
N PRO A 39 4.43 -27.59 -23.40
CA PRO A 39 5.14 -28.05 -22.21
C PRO A 39 6.40 -28.84 -22.57
N ALA A 40 7.49 -28.66 -21.82
CA ALA A 40 8.81 -29.21 -22.16
C ALA A 40 8.81 -30.75 -22.36
N ASN A 41 7.99 -31.47 -21.59
CA ASN A 41 7.79 -32.92 -21.68
C ASN A 41 7.05 -33.37 -22.96
N GLU A 42 6.32 -32.47 -23.62
CA GLU A 42 5.53 -32.74 -24.83
C GLU A 42 6.22 -32.27 -26.12
N ARG A 43 7.39 -31.64 -26.01
CA ARG A 43 8.14 -31.12 -27.17
C ARG A 43 8.80 -32.27 -27.94
N ASP A 44 8.63 -32.26 -29.26
CA ASP A 44 9.48 -33.06 -30.14
C ASP A 44 10.86 -32.40 -30.25
N LYS A 45 11.76 -32.80 -29.34
CA LYS A 45 13.13 -32.27 -29.22
C LYS A 45 13.93 -32.43 -30.51
N LYS A 46 13.76 -33.54 -31.23
CA LYS A 46 14.47 -33.79 -32.50
C LYS A 46 13.97 -32.87 -33.60
N ALA A 47 12.65 -32.72 -33.73
CA ALA A 47 12.08 -31.79 -34.70
C ALA A 47 12.44 -30.33 -34.39
N LEU A 48 12.46 -29.95 -33.10
CA LEU A 48 12.84 -28.61 -32.65
C LEU A 48 14.28 -28.26 -33.00
N VAL A 49 15.24 -29.13 -32.66
CA VAL A 49 16.65 -28.94 -33.02
C VAL A 49 16.81 -28.90 -34.53
N LYS A 50 16.17 -29.82 -35.28
CA LYS A 50 16.21 -29.82 -36.74
C LYS A 50 15.70 -28.50 -37.33
N ALA A 51 14.60 -27.96 -36.81
CA ALA A 51 14.04 -26.69 -37.25
C ALA A 51 14.98 -25.51 -36.98
N ILE A 52 15.60 -25.46 -35.79
CA ILE A 52 16.60 -24.45 -35.46
C ILE A 52 17.82 -24.56 -36.38
N ARG A 53 18.39 -25.76 -36.54
CA ARG A 53 19.54 -25.99 -37.43
C ARG A 53 19.25 -25.63 -38.87
N ALA A 54 18.03 -25.88 -39.35
CA ALA A 54 17.61 -25.47 -40.68
C ALA A 54 17.56 -23.93 -40.82
N ALA A 55 17.03 -23.23 -39.83
CA ALA A 55 16.98 -21.76 -39.82
C ALA A 55 18.38 -21.12 -39.81
N LEU A 56 19.38 -21.79 -39.26
CA LEU A 56 20.77 -21.31 -39.22
C LEU A 56 21.52 -21.47 -40.56
N LYS A 57 20.96 -22.17 -41.56
CA LYS A 57 21.59 -22.33 -42.89
C LYS A 57 21.27 -21.12 -43.76
N GLY A 58 22.24 -20.21 -43.89
CA GLY A 58 22.11 -18.99 -44.70
C GLY A 58 21.34 -17.86 -44.00
N PRO A 59 21.78 -17.43 -42.80
CA PRO A 59 21.12 -16.34 -42.08
C PRO A 59 21.32 -15.01 -42.82
N PRO A 60 20.30 -14.13 -42.86
CA PRO A 60 20.47 -12.72 -43.21
C PRO A 60 21.64 -12.06 -42.46
N GLU A 61 22.31 -11.12 -43.13
CA GLU A 61 23.47 -10.40 -42.58
C GLU A 61 23.18 -9.78 -41.21
N SER A 62 21.96 -9.24 -41.04
CA SER A 62 21.48 -8.57 -39.82
C SER A 62 21.50 -9.42 -38.55
N TRP A 63 21.56 -10.75 -38.65
CA TRP A 63 21.68 -11.62 -37.47
C TRP A 63 22.67 -12.79 -37.65
N SER A 64 23.55 -12.71 -38.65
CA SER A 64 24.60 -13.71 -38.93
C SER A 64 25.50 -14.01 -37.71
N ALA A 65 25.92 -12.98 -36.96
CA ALA A 65 26.71 -13.15 -35.74
C ALA A 65 25.94 -13.93 -34.65
N SER A 66 24.65 -13.64 -34.48
CA SER A 66 23.79 -14.39 -33.57
C SER A 66 23.60 -15.84 -34.01
N ALA A 67 23.52 -16.09 -35.33
CA ALA A 67 23.42 -17.44 -35.88
C ALA A 67 24.67 -18.28 -35.58
N ALA A 68 25.86 -17.69 -35.64
CA ALA A 68 27.13 -18.35 -35.36
C ALA A 68 27.19 -18.85 -33.90
N VAL A 69 26.77 -18.01 -32.94
CA VAL A 69 26.69 -18.37 -31.51
C VAL A 69 25.81 -19.61 -31.30
N VAL A 70 24.59 -19.61 -31.86
CA VAL A 70 23.68 -20.76 -31.72
C VAL A 70 24.23 -22.00 -32.44
N SER A 71 24.92 -21.80 -33.57
CA SER A 71 25.51 -22.88 -34.35
C SER A 71 26.60 -23.63 -33.59
N ALA A 72 27.41 -22.92 -32.79
CA ALA A 72 28.51 -23.50 -32.02
C ALA A 72 28.07 -24.41 -30.86
N MET A 73 26.85 -24.22 -30.33
CA MET A 73 26.36 -25.03 -29.21
C MET A 73 26.02 -26.46 -29.65
N PRO A 74 26.51 -27.54 -29.00
CA PRO A 74 26.16 -28.92 -29.33
C PRO A 74 24.67 -29.23 -29.13
N ASP A 75 24.11 -30.14 -29.94
CA ASP A 75 22.68 -30.50 -29.89
C ASP A 75 22.18 -30.92 -28.50
N ALA A 76 22.98 -31.71 -27.77
CA ALA A 76 22.61 -32.14 -26.41
C ALA A 76 22.46 -30.95 -25.43
N LYS A 77 23.39 -29.97 -25.49
CA LYS A 77 23.32 -28.76 -24.66
C LYS A 77 22.19 -27.84 -25.11
N LEU A 78 21.99 -27.72 -26.42
CA LEU A 78 20.90 -26.93 -27.00
C LEU A 78 19.54 -27.45 -26.55
N ILE A 79 19.32 -28.76 -26.49
CA ILE A 79 18.08 -29.35 -25.97
C ILE A 79 17.83 -28.95 -24.51
N LEU A 80 18.84 -29.11 -23.64
CA LEU A 80 18.72 -28.76 -22.22
C LEU A 80 18.39 -27.27 -22.04
N PHE A 81 19.02 -26.41 -22.85
CA PHE A 81 18.74 -24.99 -22.87
C PHE A 81 17.31 -24.66 -23.34
N LEU A 82 16.87 -25.25 -24.44
CA LEU A 82 15.54 -25.02 -24.99
C LEU A 82 14.44 -25.49 -24.03
N ASP A 83 14.67 -26.55 -23.27
CA ASP A 83 13.73 -27.02 -22.24
C ASP A 83 13.45 -25.98 -21.14
N ARG A 84 14.40 -25.07 -20.88
CA ARG A 84 14.24 -23.96 -19.92
C ARG A 84 13.57 -22.72 -20.53
N ILE A 85 13.26 -22.72 -21.81
CA ILE A 85 12.56 -21.61 -22.48
C ILE A 85 11.05 -21.81 -22.41
N THR A 86 10.36 -20.80 -21.91
CA THR A 86 8.90 -20.66 -21.95
C THR A 86 8.52 -19.53 -22.90
N VAL A 87 7.59 -19.79 -23.82
CA VAL A 87 7.00 -18.74 -24.66
C VAL A 87 5.72 -18.27 -23.98
N ALA A 88 5.74 -17.04 -23.46
CA ALA A 88 4.58 -16.38 -22.90
C ALA A 88 3.93 -15.51 -23.97
N THR A 89 2.84 -16.00 -24.54
CA THR A 89 1.90 -15.14 -25.28
C THR A 89 0.97 -14.48 -24.28
N SER A 90 0.58 -13.23 -24.48
CA SER A 90 -0.57 -12.72 -23.71
C SER A 90 -1.81 -13.56 -24.06
N PRO A 91 -2.38 -14.35 -23.12
CA PRO A 91 -3.67 -15.00 -23.36
C PRO A 91 -4.81 -13.99 -23.26
N TYR A 92 -4.52 -12.79 -22.74
CA TYR A 92 -5.50 -11.85 -22.21
C TYR A 92 -5.25 -10.47 -22.81
N GLY A 93 -6.08 -10.13 -23.80
CA GLY A 93 -6.34 -8.72 -24.13
C GLY A 93 -7.15 -8.00 -23.05
N GLY A 94 -7.25 -8.54 -21.83
CA GLY A 94 -7.93 -7.94 -20.69
C GLY A 94 -6.98 -7.85 -19.50
N GLU A 95 -6.82 -6.65 -18.95
CA GLU A 95 -5.91 -6.33 -17.84
C GLU A 95 -6.17 -7.16 -16.57
N ASP A 96 -7.39 -7.68 -16.40
CA ASP A 96 -7.88 -8.18 -15.11
C ASP A 96 -7.34 -9.57 -14.72
N GLY A 97 -7.12 -10.47 -15.68
CA GLY A 97 -6.61 -11.82 -15.41
C GLY A 97 -5.14 -11.84 -14.97
N SER A 98 -4.32 -10.97 -15.56
CA SER A 98 -2.92 -10.78 -15.15
C SER A 98 -2.82 -10.08 -13.81
N LEU A 99 -3.67 -9.08 -13.57
CA LEU A 99 -3.62 -8.28 -12.35
C LEU A 99 -3.87 -9.14 -11.11
N ALA A 100 -4.92 -9.97 -11.12
CA ALA A 100 -5.24 -10.84 -9.99
C ALA A 100 -4.09 -11.81 -9.67
N HIS A 101 -3.51 -12.43 -10.70
CA HIS A 101 -2.37 -13.35 -10.52
C HIS A 101 -1.16 -12.68 -9.86
N PHE A 102 -0.75 -11.51 -10.36
CA PHE A 102 0.37 -10.77 -9.79
C PHE A 102 0.04 -10.19 -8.42
N ALA A 103 -1.18 -9.71 -8.21
CA ALA A 103 -1.63 -9.22 -6.91
C ALA A 103 -1.50 -10.30 -5.83
N THR A 104 -1.95 -11.54 -6.13
CA THR A 104 -1.78 -12.66 -5.21
C THR A 104 -0.30 -12.97 -4.95
N ARG A 105 0.53 -13.06 -6.00
CA ARG A 105 1.97 -13.38 -5.84
C ARG A 105 2.74 -12.32 -5.07
N LEU A 106 2.36 -11.04 -5.23
CA LEU A 106 2.99 -9.92 -4.55
C LEU A 106 2.34 -9.61 -3.18
N ASN A 107 1.35 -10.40 -2.77
CA ASN A 107 0.55 -10.18 -1.56
C ASN A 107 0.02 -8.74 -1.48
N LEU A 108 -0.64 -8.31 -2.56
CA LEU A 108 -1.26 -7.00 -2.70
C LEU A 108 -2.76 -7.10 -2.35
N PRO A 109 -3.26 -6.25 -1.42
CA PRO A 109 -4.70 -6.07 -1.25
C PRO A 109 -5.34 -5.58 -2.55
N GLU A 110 -6.57 -6.06 -2.83
CA GLU A 110 -7.33 -5.71 -4.04
C GLU A 110 -7.40 -4.19 -4.29
N LYS A 111 -7.61 -3.42 -3.21
CA LYS A 111 -7.75 -1.96 -3.28
C LYS A 111 -6.51 -1.23 -3.82
N ILE A 112 -5.31 -1.75 -3.57
CA ILE A 112 -4.05 -1.12 -4.00
C ILE A 112 -3.36 -1.90 -5.13
N ALA A 113 -3.89 -3.06 -5.52
CA ALA A 113 -3.24 -3.94 -6.47
C ALA A 113 -2.98 -3.26 -7.82
N ARG A 114 -3.99 -2.62 -8.41
CA ARG A 114 -3.87 -1.91 -9.69
C ARG A 114 -2.85 -0.77 -9.63
N PRO A 115 -2.96 0.22 -8.74
CA PRO A 115 -2.02 1.34 -8.72
C PRO A 115 -0.59 0.92 -8.38
N VAL A 116 -0.40 -0.05 -7.48
CA VAL A 116 0.94 -0.60 -7.18
C VAL A 116 1.54 -1.27 -8.42
N MET A 117 0.75 -2.02 -9.18
CA MET A 117 1.21 -2.68 -10.41
C MET A 117 1.54 -1.69 -11.52
N GLU A 118 0.78 -0.61 -11.68
CA GLU A 118 1.05 0.45 -12.64
C GLU A 118 2.36 1.18 -12.32
N ASP A 119 2.58 1.52 -11.05
CA ASP A 119 3.82 2.15 -10.57
C ASP A 119 5.03 1.22 -10.78
N LEU A 120 4.90 -0.06 -10.45
CA LEU A 120 5.95 -1.05 -10.69
C LEU A 120 6.26 -1.21 -12.18
N ARG A 121 5.23 -1.27 -13.03
CA ARG A 121 5.38 -1.35 -14.49
C ARG A 121 6.12 -0.12 -15.02
N GLY A 122 5.77 1.08 -14.55
CA GLY A 122 6.44 2.33 -14.91
C GLY A 122 7.91 2.35 -14.49
N TRP A 123 8.20 1.90 -13.27
CA TRP A 123 9.56 1.80 -12.76
C TRP A 123 10.41 0.80 -13.55
N VAL A 124 9.91 -0.42 -13.80
CA VAL A 124 10.60 -1.43 -14.63
C VAL A 124 10.85 -0.86 -16.03
N GLY A 125 9.84 -0.24 -16.64
CA GLY A 125 9.98 0.39 -17.96
C GLY A 125 11.08 1.45 -18.00
N THR A 126 11.16 2.27 -16.95
CA THR A 126 12.18 3.32 -16.82
C THR A 126 13.58 2.73 -16.71
N ILE A 127 13.79 1.74 -15.85
CA ILE A 127 15.10 1.08 -15.69
C ILE A 127 15.54 0.43 -16.99
N VAL A 128 14.64 -0.33 -17.64
CA VAL A 128 14.94 -0.98 -18.91
C VAL A 128 15.33 0.06 -19.97
N GLN A 129 14.59 1.16 -20.09
CA GLN A 129 14.92 2.23 -21.03
C GLN A 129 16.27 2.87 -20.71
N GLN A 130 16.58 3.14 -19.44
CA GLN A 130 17.87 3.71 -19.03
C GLN A 130 19.04 2.79 -19.41
N HIS A 131 18.91 1.48 -19.14
CA HIS A 131 19.93 0.50 -19.51
C HIS A 131 20.08 0.38 -21.04
N LEU A 132 18.97 0.42 -21.79
CA LEU A 132 19.03 0.42 -23.26
C LEU A 132 19.67 1.71 -23.82
N LEU A 133 19.39 2.87 -23.24
CA LEU A 133 20.02 4.13 -23.64
C LEU A 133 21.51 4.15 -23.31
N ALA A 134 21.89 3.65 -22.13
CA ALA A 134 23.30 3.48 -21.76
C ALA A 134 24.02 2.55 -22.76
N ARG A 135 23.35 1.47 -23.20
CA ARG A 135 23.85 0.56 -24.24
C ARG A 135 24.08 1.26 -25.59
N VAL A 136 23.13 2.08 -26.06
CA VAL A 136 23.30 2.81 -27.34
C VAL A 136 24.50 3.75 -27.26
N LYS A 137 24.69 4.43 -26.12
CA LYS A 137 25.83 5.33 -25.88
C LYS A 137 27.18 4.58 -25.76
N ALA A 138 27.16 3.36 -25.22
CA ALA A 138 28.35 2.53 -25.04
C ALA A 138 28.73 1.70 -26.29
N SER A 139 28.00 1.81 -27.40
CA SER A 139 28.22 1.02 -28.63
C SER A 139 29.56 1.25 -29.37
N ASN A 140 30.50 2.00 -28.79
CA ASN A 140 31.91 2.02 -29.19
C ASN A 140 32.76 0.93 -28.49
N THR A 141 32.18 0.10 -27.62
CA THR A 141 32.88 -1.01 -26.94
C THR A 141 32.07 -2.31 -27.09
N GLU A 142 32.74 -3.38 -27.53
CA GLU A 142 32.17 -4.65 -27.99
C GLU A 142 31.44 -5.51 -26.93
N THR A 143 31.35 -5.08 -25.68
CA THR A 143 30.77 -5.89 -24.59
C THR A 143 29.33 -5.46 -24.29
N THR A 144 28.35 -6.24 -24.79
CA THR A 144 26.92 -6.03 -24.52
C THR A 144 26.56 -6.62 -23.15
N LEU A 145 26.51 -5.80 -22.11
CA LEU A 145 26.01 -6.25 -20.81
C LEU A 145 24.47 -6.35 -20.83
N PRO A 146 23.88 -7.42 -20.27
CA PRO A 146 22.43 -7.56 -20.14
C PRO A 146 21.85 -6.54 -19.14
N THR A 147 20.57 -6.20 -19.34
CA THR A 147 19.80 -5.38 -18.39
C THR A 147 19.40 -6.26 -17.22
N PHE A 148 20.15 -6.17 -16.12
CA PHE A 148 19.77 -6.78 -14.85
C PHE A 148 18.89 -5.84 -14.03
N ILE A 149 17.88 -6.39 -13.37
CA ILE A 149 17.16 -5.73 -12.28
C ILE A 149 17.39 -6.60 -11.05
N GLY A 150 18.02 -6.05 -10.01
CA GLY A 150 18.27 -6.76 -8.77
C GLY A 150 16.95 -7.13 -8.09
N VAL A 151 16.90 -8.32 -7.49
CA VAL A 151 15.73 -8.74 -6.71
C VAL A 151 15.51 -7.79 -5.52
N GLU A 152 16.59 -7.33 -4.89
CA GLU A 152 16.51 -6.38 -3.79
C GLU A 152 16.00 -5.01 -4.26
N ASP A 153 16.46 -4.50 -5.40
CA ASP A 153 15.94 -3.24 -5.98
C ASP A 153 14.44 -3.32 -6.24
N PHE A 154 13.97 -4.47 -6.77
CA PHE A 154 12.56 -4.71 -6.99
C PHE A 154 11.78 -4.78 -5.67
N ARG A 155 12.31 -5.46 -4.65
CA ARG A 155 11.68 -5.60 -3.32
C ARG A 155 11.59 -4.26 -2.59
N GLU A 156 12.65 -3.45 -2.64
CA GLU A 156 12.67 -2.10 -2.08
C GLU A 156 11.61 -1.24 -2.77
N GLN A 157 11.59 -1.26 -4.11
CA GLN A 157 10.60 -0.50 -4.86
C GLN A 157 9.16 -0.96 -4.57
N LEU A 158 8.91 -2.27 -4.51
CA LEU A 158 7.61 -2.82 -4.14
C LEU A 158 7.18 -2.34 -2.75
N THR A 159 8.10 -2.32 -1.78
CA THR A 159 7.84 -1.85 -0.41
C THR A 159 7.50 -0.37 -0.40
N ARG A 160 8.27 0.45 -1.13
CA ARG A 160 8.05 1.90 -1.25
C ARG A 160 6.70 2.24 -1.87
N VAL A 161 6.36 1.56 -2.96
CA VAL A 161 5.09 1.77 -3.67
C VAL A 161 3.91 1.26 -2.85
N LYS A 162 4.05 0.10 -2.18
CA LYS A 162 3.05 -0.36 -1.20
C LYS A 162 2.82 0.69 -0.12
N GLY A 163 3.88 1.18 0.52
CA GLY A 163 3.81 2.20 1.57
C GLY A 163 3.01 3.42 1.11
N ARG A 164 3.38 4.02 -0.03
CA ARG A 164 2.67 5.16 -0.61
C ARG A 164 1.16 4.93 -0.76
N HIS A 165 0.76 3.83 -1.39
CA HIS A 165 -0.66 3.53 -1.63
C HIS A 165 -1.41 3.05 -0.38
N PHE A 166 -0.69 2.55 0.63
CA PHE A 166 -1.26 2.29 1.94
C PHE A 166 -1.47 3.60 2.71
N ASP A 167 -0.46 4.48 2.76
CA ASP A 167 -0.46 5.77 3.47
C ASP A 167 -1.51 6.75 2.91
N ASP A 168 -1.85 6.66 1.62
CA ASP A 168 -2.95 7.43 1.01
C ASP A 168 -4.35 7.08 1.57
N ARG A 169 -4.50 6.05 2.42
CA ARG A 169 -5.80 5.71 3.04
C ARG A 169 -6.22 6.67 4.15
N LEU A 170 -5.27 7.32 4.84
CA LEU A 170 -5.53 8.25 5.93
C LEU A 170 -4.80 9.59 5.72
N THR A 171 -4.99 10.21 4.56
CA THR A 171 -4.61 11.62 4.39
C THR A 171 -5.63 12.49 5.12
N LEU A 172 -5.27 13.03 6.28
CA LEU A 172 -6.09 13.99 7.00
C LEU A 172 -5.92 15.40 6.42
N ARG A 173 -7.02 16.14 6.29
CA ARG A 173 -6.95 17.58 5.97
C ARG A 173 -6.31 18.33 7.13
N ALA A 174 -5.51 19.35 6.82
CA ALA A 174 -5.01 20.27 7.84
C ALA A 174 -6.19 20.92 8.56
N ALA A 175 -6.05 21.18 9.86
CA ALA A 175 -7.14 21.75 10.66
C ALA A 175 -7.68 23.08 10.08
N GLU A 176 -6.80 23.89 9.50
CA GLU A 176 -7.13 25.16 8.84
C GLU A 176 -7.98 25.02 7.57
N ASP A 177 -7.92 23.87 6.89
CA ASP A 177 -8.71 23.60 5.69
C ASP A 177 -10.15 23.16 6.01
N ILE A 178 -10.41 22.80 7.28
CA ILE A 178 -11.76 22.44 7.74
C ILE A 178 -12.38 23.67 8.41
N LEU A 179 -13.09 24.44 7.59
CA LEU A 179 -13.83 25.61 8.03
C LEU A 179 -15.05 25.18 8.84
N VAL A 180 -15.15 25.71 10.06
CA VAL A 180 -16.29 25.52 10.95
C VAL A 180 -16.96 26.87 11.14
N ASP A 181 -18.21 27.00 10.72
CA ASP A 181 -18.89 28.30 10.77
C ASP A 181 -19.42 28.63 12.18
N ALA A 182 -19.67 29.92 12.43
CA ALA A 182 -20.12 30.39 13.75
C ALA A 182 -21.48 29.80 14.16
N ARG A 183 -22.39 29.53 13.22
CA ARG A 183 -23.71 28.96 13.51
C ARG A 183 -23.60 27.50 13.93
N GLU A 184 -22.70 26.74 13.32
CA GLU A 184 -22.38 25.37 13.72
C GLU A 184 -21.79 25.34 15.13
N LYS A 185 -20.85 26.25 15.44
CA LYS A 185 -20.28 26.38 16.78
C LYS A 185 -21.36 26.70 17.82
N ASP A 186 -22.22 27.67 17.54
CA ASP A 186 -23.30 28.07 18.46
C ASP A 186 -24.31 26.94 18.68
N SER A 187 -24.65 26.19 17.63
CA SER A 187 -25.51 25.01 17.74
C SER A 187 -24.88 23.93 18.64
N ALA A 188 -23.57 23.72 18.50
CA ALA A 188 -22.82 22.74 19.27
C ALA A 188 -22.67 23.11 20.76
N ARG A 189 -22.86 24.38 21.16
CA ARG A 189 -22.82 24.79 22.59
C ARG A 189 -23.86 24.07 23.45
N SER A 190 -24.94 23.58 22.86
CA SER A 190 -26.01 22.87 23.56
C SER A 190 -25.74 21.37 23.74
N GLU A 191 -24.69 20.85 23.09
CA GLU A 191 -24.33 19.44 23.05
C GLU A 191 -23.94 18.94 24.45
N ARG A 192 -24.14 17.64 24.65
CA ARG A 192 -23.92 17.00 25.94
C ARG A 192 -22.46 17.06 26.38
N PHE A 193 -21.51 16.88 25.46
CA PHE A 193 -20.09 16.96 25.81
C PHE A 193 -19.70 18.35 26.35
N VAL A 194 -20.31 19.43 25.82
CA VAL A 194 -20.09 20.81 26.30
C VAL A 194 -20.55 20.95 27.75
N ARG A 195 -21.71 20.39 28.08
CA ARG A 195 -22.20 20.35 29.47
C ARG A 195 -21.24 19.59 30.38
N GLN A 196 -20.62 18.51 29.90
CA GLN A 196 -19.59 17.79 30.67
C GLN A 196 -18.36 18.66 30.94
N LEU A 197 -17.93 19.47 29.97
CA LEU A 197 -16.80 20.39 30.12
C LEU A 197 -17.12 21.50 31.15
N GLN A 198 -18.35 22.02 31.13
CA GLN A 198 -18.82 23.00 32.12
C GLN A 198 -18.89 22.43 33.54
N ILE A 199 -19.31 21.17 33.70
CA ILE A 199 -19.36 20.49 35.01
C ILE A 199 -17.98 20.40 35.67
N ILE A 200 -16.92 20.27 34.86
CA ILE A 200 -15.54 20.20 35.35
C ILE A 200 -14.85 21.57 35.29
N ASP A 201 -15.61 22.66 35.11
CA ASP A 201 -15.10 24.02 35.12
C ASP A 201 -14.01 24.30 34.06
N PHE A 202 -14.08 23.63 32.91
CA PHE A 202 -13.06 23.72 31.85
C PHE A 202 -12.95 25.11 31.20
N ASP A 203 -14.01 25.91 31.28
CA ASP A 203 -14.12 27.27 30.73
C ASP A 203 -13.78 28.37 31.75
N LYS A 204 -13.46 28.04 33.01
CA LYS A 204 -13.23 29.04 34.06
C LYS A 204 -12.01 29.92 33.79
N ASP A 205 -10.93 29.32 33.28
CA ASP A 205 -9.66 30.02 33.10
C ASP A 205 -9.50 30.60 31.69
N ASP A 206 -10.14 29.99 30.68
CA ASP A 206 -10.12 30.47 29.30
C ASP A 206 -11.38 30.03 28.53
N VAL A 207 -12.15 31.00 28.04
CA VAL A 207 -13.37 30.75 27.25
C VAL A 207 -13.02 30.16 25.88
N GLU A 208 -11.81 30.43 25.35
CA GLU A 208 -11.36 29.88 24.07
C GLU A 208 -11.20 28.37 24.12
N ASN A 209 -10.91 27.77 25.29
CA ASN A 209 -10.82 26.32 25.46
C ASN A 209 -12.12 25.61 25.03
N LEU A 210 -13.27 26.20 25.34
CA LEU A 210 -14.57 25.63 24.96
C LEU A 210 -14.82 25.77 23.45
N VAL A 211 -14.38 26.89 22.86
CA VAL A 211 -14.48 27.15 21.42
C VAL A 211 -13.59 26.16 20.65
N ASP A 212 -12.40 25.88 21.14
CA ASP A 212 -11.47 24.90 20.56
C ASP A 212 -12.02 23.48 20.64
N ALA A 213 -12.56 23.07 21.79
CA ALA A 213 -13.20 21.76 21.95
C ALA A 213 -14.38 21.57 21.00
N ILE A 214 -15.23 22.59 20.83
CA ILE A 214 -16.33 22.60 19.86
C ILE A 214 -15.79 22.51 18.42
N THR A 215 -14.74 23.26 18.12
CA THR A 215 -14.13 23.27 16.79
C THR A 215 -13.55 21.89 16.45
N ASP A 216 -12.83 21.25 17.37
CA ASP A 216 -12.31 19.90 17.17
C ASP A 216 -13.41 18.86 17.01
N PHE A 217 -14.49 18.95 17.80
CA PHE A 217 -15.67 18.09 17.66
C PHE A 217 -16.27 18.18 16.25
N LEU A 218 -16.47 19.39 15.73
CA LEU A 218 -17.04 19.63 14.40
C LEU A 218 -16.08 19.19 13.29
N ARG A 219 -14.79 19.52 13.39
CA ARG A 219 -13.76 19.09 12.44
C ARG A 219 -13.65 17.58 12.35
N SER A 220 -13.64 16.89 13.50
CA SER A 220 -13.59 15.43 13.57
C SER A 220 -14.82 14.79 12.93
N LYS A 221 -16.01 15.37 13.14
CA LYS A 221 -17.26 14.91 12.52
C LYS A 221 -17.24 15.05 11.00
N ASP A 222 -16.79 16.19 10.47
CA ASP A 222 -16.67 16.43 9.03
C ASP A 222 -15.63 15.50 8.41
N GLU A 223 -14.43 15.42 9.01
CA GLU A 223 -13.35 14.57 8.53
C GLU A 223 -13.70 13.09 8.54
N ARG A 224 -14.39 12.61 9.58
CA ARG A 224 -14.93 11.25 9.64
C ARG A 224 -15.89 10.97 8.48
N THR A 225 -16.77 11.92 8.18
CA THR A 225 -17.74 11.79 7.08
C THR A 225 -17.00 11.70 5.74
N ARG A 226 -16.01 12.56 5.53
CA ARG A 226 -15.15 12.53 4.34
C ARG A 226 -14.39 11.21 4.20
N LEU A 227 -13.73 10.74 5.26
CA LEU A 227 -12.96 9.49 5.25
C LEU A 227 -13.83 8.25 4.99
N ALA A 228 -15.07 8.27 5.48
CA ALA A 228 -16.05 7.22 5.22
C ALA A 228 -16.49 7.19 3.74
N VAL A 229 -16.76 8.36 3.14
CA VAL A 229 -17.13 8.48 1.72
C VAL A 229 -15.96 8.13 0.80
N ALA A 230 -14.75 8.54 1.14
CA ALA A 230 -13.53 8.25 0.38
C ALA A 230 -13.09 6.76 0.45
N ASN A 231 -13.84 5.90 1.13
CA ASN A 231 -13.50 4.50 1.41
C ASN A 231 -12.11 4.30 2.06
N GLY A 232 -11.52 5.34 2.65
CA GLY A 232 -10.17 5.31 3.26
C GLY A 232 -10.16 4.50 4.55
N VAL A 233 -11.18 4.72 5.37
CA VAL A 233 -11.36 4.14 6.70
C VAL A 233 -12.66 3.34 6.73
N THR A 234 -12.59 2.06 7.08
CA THR A 234 -13.80 1.23 7.19
C THR A 234 -14.50 1.46 8.52
N LYS A 235 -15.79 1.06 8.61
CA LYS A 235 -16.51 1.05 9.89
C LYS A 235 -15.76 0.25 10.96
N LYS A 236 -15.14 -0.87 10.60
CA LYS A 236 -14.36 -1.71 11.54
C LYS A 236 -13.11 -0.99 12.05
N ASP A 237 -12.38 -0.31 11.16
CA ASP A 237 -11.20 0.47 11.52
C ASP A 237 -11.56 1.57 12.53
N TYR A 238 -12.66 2.28 12.28
CA TYR A 238 -13.12 3.33 13.17
C TYR A 238 -13.65 2.80 14.50
N GLN A 239 -14.29 1.62 14.53
CA GLN A 239 -14.70 0.99 15.80
C GLN A 239 -13.48 0.60 16.64
N ARG A 240 -12.45 0.00 16.03
CA ARG A 240 -11.18 -0.32 16.72
C ARG A 240 -10.56 0.94 17.32
N TYR A 241 -10.51 2.02 16.54
CA TYR A 241 -10.02 3.32 16.99
C TYR A 241 -10.81 3.86 18.20
N LYS A 242 -12.16 3.82 18.18
CA LYS A 242 -12.98 4.21 19.33
C LYS A 242 -12.73 3.33 20.55
N THR A 243 -12.54 2.01 20.37
CA THR A 243 -12.22 1.10 21.47
C THR A 243 -10.90 1.47 22.15
N GLU A 244 -9.85 1.78 21.39
CA GLU A 244 -8.56 2.21 21.95
C GLU A 244 -8.69 3.51 22.75
N LEU A 245 -9.45 4.48 22.24
CA LEU A 245 -9.72 5.74 22.97
C LEU A 245 -10.47 5.48 24.29
N ILE A 246 -11.48 4.62 24.28
CA ILE A 246 -12.26 4.24 25.47
C ILE A 246 -11.36 3.53 26.49
N ASP A 247 -10.53 2.59 26.06
CA ASP A 247 -9.65 1.84 26.95
C ASP A 247 -8.58 2.75 27.57
N HIS A 248 -8.05 3.68 26.78
CA HIS A 248 -7.17 4.73 27.29
C HIS A 248 -7.88 5.59 28.36
N TRP A 249 -9.11 6.06 28.08
CA TRP A 249 -9.90 6.83 29.03
C TRP A 249 -10.14 6.06 30.34
N LYS A 250 -10.49 4.75 30.29
CA LYS A 250 -10.66 3.92 31.49
C LYS A 250 -9.38 3.88 32.34
N ILE A 251 -8.21 3.85 31.72
CA ILE A 251 -6.92 3.86 32.41
C ILE A 251 -6.70 5.22 33.08
N LYS A 252 -6.88 6.32 32.34
CA LYS A 252 -6.68 7.69 32.86
C LYS A 252 -7.66 8.02 33.98
N ARG A 253 -8.94 7.68 33.82
CA ARG A 253 -9.97 7.83 34.86
C ARG A 253 -9.62 7.11 36.15
N ARG A 254 -9.24 5.83 36.07
CA ARG A 254 -8.81 5.06 37.27
C ARG A 254 -7.57 5.67 37.93
N SER A 255 -6.63 6.18 37.14
CA SER A 255 -5.44 6.83 37.67
C SER A 255 -5.76 8.13 38.39
N ALA A 256 -6.58 9.00 37.80
CA ALA A 256 -6.94 10.30 38.36
C ALA A 256 -7.76 10.15 39.66
N ILE A 257 -8.73 9.23 39.68
CA ILE A 257 -9.52 8.95 40.90
C ILE A 257 -8.62 8.49 42.05
N ARG A 258 -7.62 7.64 41.78
CA ARG A 258 -6.67 7.19 42.81
C ARG A 258 -5.72 8.28 43.29
N ALA A 259 -5.46 9.30 42.47
CA ALA A 259 -4.57 10.40 42.84
C ALA A 259 -5.19 11.30 43.92
N GLY A 260 -6.51 11.28 44.10
CA GLY A 260 -7.19 12.02 45.17
C GLY A 260 -6.99 13.53 45.06
N LEU A 261 -7.23 14.11 43.88
CA LEU A 261 -7.09 15.55 43.64
C LEU A 261 -8.05 16.37 44.51
N THR A 262 -7.77 17.66 44.61
CA THR A 262 -8.45 18.61 45.52
C THR A 262 -9.97 18.73 45.30
N SER A 263 -10.46 18.42 44.10
CA SER A 263 -11.88 18.36 43.79
C SER A 263 -12.19 17.31 42.71
N GLU A 264 -13.47 16.90 42.63
CA GLU A 264 -13.94 16.04 41.56
C GLU A 264 -13.89 16.72 40.18
N ALA A 265 -14.03 18.06 40.14
CA ALA A 265 -13.86 18.86 38.93
C ALA A 265 -12.39 18.81 38.44
N HIS A 266 -11.41 19.03 39.32
CA HIS A 266 -9.98 18.87 38.99
C HIS A 266 -9.64 17.43 38.58
N THR A 267 -10.30 16.44 39.20
CA THR A 267 -10.20 15.04 38.75
C THR A 267 -10.68 14.88 37.31
N GLY A 268 -11.78 15.54 36.94
CA GLY A 268 -12.30 15.50 35.58
C GLY A 268 -11.41 16.21 34.56
N GLN A 269 -10.83 17.35 34.91
CA GLN A 269 -9.85 18.08 34.09
C GLN A 269 -8.62 17.19 33.82
N GLU A 270 -8.05 16.58 34.86
CA GLU A 270 -6.89 15.68 34.73
C GLU A 270 -7.18 14.48 33.81
N VAL A 271 -8.42 13.95 33.83
CA VAL A 271 -8.81 12.88 32.92
C VAL A 271 -8.90 13.38 31.48
N LEU A 272 -9.53 14.54 31.28
CA LEU A 272 -9.68 15.15 29.96
C LEU A 272 -8.31 15.41 29.34
N ASP A 273 -7.43 16.16 30.02
CA ASP A 273 -6.13 16.59 29.51
C ASP A 273 -5.29 15.40 29.04
N ARG A 274 -5.19 14.38 29.90
CA ARG A 274 -4.45 13.14 29.58
C ARG A 274 -5.06 12.36 28.41
N CYS A 275 -6.37 12.45 28.19
CA CYS A 275 -7.01 11.82 27.04
C CYS A 275 -6.77 12.63 25.76
N LEU A 276 -6.84 13.96 25.81
CA LEU A 276 -6.65 14.80 24.62
C LEU A 276 -5.23 14.75 24.04
N GLU A 277 -4.23 14.31 24.84
CA GLU A 277 -2.87 14.02 24.38
C GLU A 277 -2.75 12.69 23.61
N PHE A 278 -3.66 11.74 23.82
CA PHE A 278 -3.55 10.40 23.25
C PHE A 278 -4.03 10.33 21.81
N ARG A 279 -3.17 9.81 20.94
CA ARG A 279 -3.45 9.63 19.51
C ARG A 279 -3.20 8.17 19.11
N PRO A 280 -4.21 7.29 19.18
CA PRO A 280 -4.07 5.93 18.70
C PRO A 280 -4.01 5.90 17.16
N LYS A 281 -3.61 4.75 16.61
CA LYS A 281 -3.59 4.57 15.15
C LYS A 281 -5.00 4.39 14.60
N LEU A 282 -5.28 4.99 13.45
CA LEU A 282 -6.51 4.77 12.69
C LEU A 282 -6.17 4.03 11.40
N ALA A 283 -6.84 2.91 11.13
CA ALA A 283 -6.52 2.04 9.97
C ALA A 283 -5.01 1.69 9.87
N ASP A 284 -4.39 1.45 11.04
CA ASP A 284 -2.96 1.11 11.20
C ASP A 284 -1.98 2.24 10.84
N GLN A 285 -2.48 3.47 10.68
CA GLN A 285 -1.71 4.68 10.40
C GLN A 285 -1.76 5.67 11.56
N ASP A 286 -0.69 6.46 11.70
CA ASP A 286 -0.60 7.52 12.71
C ASP A 286 -1.57 8.66 12.37
N VAL A 287 -2.23 9.19 13.40
CA VAL A 287 -3.15 10.32 13.28
C VAL A 287 -2.34 11.62 13.38
N SER A 288 -2.01 12.21 12.23
CA SER A 288 -1.23 13.45 12.14
C SER A 288 -1.93 14.65 12.79
N GLU A 289 -3.25 14.73 12.64
CA GLU A 289 -4.05 15.86 13.08
C GLU A 289 -4.77 15.62 14.41
N GLY A 290 -4.51 16.49 15.39
CA GLY A 290 -5.01 16.31 16.76
C GLY A 290 -6.53 16.41 16.88
N TYR A 291 -7.15 17.24 16.03
CA TYR A 291 -8.59 17.48 16.06
C TYR A 291 -9.39 16.19 15.91
N LEU A 292 -8.87 15.19 15.16
CA LEU A 292 -9.57 13.95 14.93
C LEU A 292 -9.75 13.16 16.23
N SER A 293 -8.66 13.02 17.01
CA SER A 293 -8.65 12.30 18.29
C SER A 293 -9.43 13.05 19.36
N ARG A 294 -9.16 14.35 19.52
CA ARG A 294 -9.83 15.21 20.51
C ARG A 294 -11.33 15.30 20.23
N GLY A 295 -11.71 15.56 18.98
CA GLY A 295 -13.12 15.57 18.56
C GLY A 295 -13.80 14.21 18.69
N THR A 296 -13.09 13.09 18.50
CA THR A 296 -13.67 11.75 18.73
C THR A 296 -13.91 11.49 20.22
N TYR A 297 -13.04 11.98 21.11
CA TYR A 297 -13.31 11.97 22.55
C TYR A 297 -14.55 12.77 22.91
N HIS A 298 -14.74 13.95 22.29
CA HIS A 298 -15.97 14.73 22.46
C HIS A 298 -17.20 14.00 21.91
N ASP A 299 -17.12 13.34 20.74
CA ASP A 299 -18.19 12.47 20.19
C ASP A 299 -18.54 11.31 21.14
N LEU A 300 -17.53 10.69 21.76
CA LEU A 300 -17.72 9.67 22.78
C LEU A 300 -18.45 10.25 24.00
N ALA A 301 -17.98 11.37 24.56
CA ALA A 301 -18.63 12.04 25.69
C ALA A 301 -20.03 12.60 25.36
N ASN A 302 -20.31 12.84 24.08
CA ASN A 302 -21.63 13.27 23.62
C ASN A 302 -22.64 12.12 23.56
N SER A 303 -22.16 10.88 23.44
CA SER A 303 -22.99 9.68 23.35
C SER A 303 -23.34 9.10 24.73
N THR A 304 -24.62 8.84 24.98
CA THR A 304 -25.09 8.15 26.21
C THR A 304 -24.68 6.69 26.28
N HIS A 305 -24.32 6.07 25.14
CA HIS A 305 -24.00 4.64 25.06
C HIS A 305 -22.49 4.34 25.15
N SER A 306 -21.64 5.36 25.11
CA SER A 306 -20.17 5.16 25.13
C SER A 306 -19.64 4.81 26.52
N GLY A 307 -20.35 5.22 27.57
CA GLY A 307 -19.87 5.17 28.95
C GLY A 307 -18.72 6.14 29.24
N VAL A 308 -18.41 7.08 28.35
CA VAL A 308 -17.33 8.05 28.50
C VAL A 308 -17.86 9.35 29.11
N GLY A 309 -17.18 9.81 30.16
CA GLY A 309 -17.41 11.13 30.75
C GLY A 309 -16.24 11.59 31.61
N TRP A 310 -16.18 12.91 31.85
CA TRP A 310 -15.00 13.53 32.47
C TRP A 310 -15.10 13.53 33.99
N HIS A 311 -16.21 13.99 34.54
CA HIS A 311 -16.44 14.02 35.98
C HIS A 311 -16.59 12.60 36.57
N PRO A 312 -16.06 12.30 37.78
CA PRO A 312 -16.23 11.00 38.42
C PRO A 312 -17.68 10.51 38.48
N ARG A 313 -18.61 11.43 38.74
CA ARG A 313 -20.07 11.24 38.82
C ARG A 313 -20.85 11.77 37.60
N PHE A 314 -20.23 11.78 36.40
CA PHE A 314 -20.84 12.38 35.20
C PHE A 314 -22.25 11.86 34.90
N SER A 315 -22.50 10.55 35.05
CA SER A 315 -23.82 9.96 34.80
C SER A 315 -24.92 10.52 35.70
N GLU A 316 -24.62 10.73 36.98
CA GLU A 316 -25.56 11.33 37.95
C GLU A 316 -25.83 12.80 37.61
N LEU A 317 -24.77 13.57 37.32
CA LEU A 317 -24.87 15.00 37.04
C LEU A 317 -25.55 15.32 35.70
N LEU A 318 -25.53 14.37 34.76
CA LEU A 318 -26.17 14.51 33.46
C LEU A 318 -27.56 13.82 33.40
N GLY A 319 -27.99 13.19 34.49
CA GLY A 319 -29.30 12.53 34.58
C GLY A 319 -29.42 11.25 33.74
N ASP A 320 -28.32 10.54 33.51
CA ASP A 320 -28.36 9.25 32.84
C ASP A 320 -28.97 8.21 33.78
N LYS A 321 -30.05 7.56 33.36
CA LYS A 321 -30.51 6.35 34.04
C LYS A 321 -29.42 5.30 33.92
N GLN A 322 -28.92 4.81 35.05
CA GLN A 322 -28.05 3.63 35.08
C GLN A 322 -28.78 2.50 34.34
N ALA A 323 -28.17 2.05 33.24
CA ALA A 323 -28.62 0.88 32.50
C ALA A 323 -28.23 -0.40 33.25
#